data_AF-A0A8T8I0B4-F1
#
_entry.id   AF-A0A8T8I0B4-F1
#
_cell.length_a   1.000
_cell.length_b   1.000
_cell.length_c   1.000
_cell.angle_alpha   90.00
_cell.angle_beta   90.00
_cell.angle_gamma   90.00
#
_symmetry.space_group_name_H-M   'P 1'
#
loop_
_entity.id
_entity.type
_entity.pdbx_description
1 polymer ?
#
loop_
_entity_poly.entity_id
_entity_poly.type
_entity_poly.pdbx_seq_one_letter_code
_entity_poly.pdbx_strand_id
1 'polypeptide(L)' 'PYTTRSIPPQNLVSTPAAGCNYHVYLVTRPFRVDAGPIAPWFHQLGGGLQYQLRGDLVPGAPERLNVLWLLDNGYLQRLR' A
#
# COMPACT_ATOMS: atom_id res chain seq x y z
N PRO A 1 -0.95 0.74 13.42
CA PRO A 1 -0.08 -0.32 14.02
C PRO A 1 0.18 -1.45 13.00
N TYR A 2 1.01 -2.46 13.30
CA TYR A 2 1.14 -3.64 12.42
C TYR A 2 -0.10 -4.55 12.53
N THR A 3 -0.56 -4.78 13.76
CA THR A 3 -1.73 -5.60 14.10
C THR A 3 -3.05 -5.15 13.46
N THR A 4 -3.12 -3.91 12.98
CA THR A 4 -4.30 -3.38 12.30
C THR A 4 -4.31 -3.66 10.80
N ARG A 5 -3.26 -4.28 10.26
CA ARG A 5 -3.05 -4.49 8.82
C ARG A 5 -3.38 -5.90 8.35
N SER A 6 -3.55 -6.86 9.29
CA SER A 6 -3.85 -8.26 8.98
C SER A 6 -2.94 -8.84 7.89
N ILE A 7 -1.63 -8.63 8.02
CA ILE A 7 -0.59 -9.18 7.13
C ILE A 7 0.32 -10.15 7.89
N PRO A 8 0.80 -11.22 7.25
CA PRO A 8 1.56 -12.26 7.91
C PRO A 8 3.00 -11.79 8.23
N PRO A 9 3.74 -12.47 9.12
CA PRO A 9 5.09 -12.04 9.50
C PRO A 9 6.09 -11.90 8.34
N GLN A 10 5.92 -12.65 7.25
CA GLN A 10 6.80 -12.62 6.09
C GLN A 10 6.85 -11.24 5.41
N ASN A 11 5.81 -10.41 5.57
CA ASN A 11 5.81 -9.04 5.04
C ASN A 11 6.84 -8.12 5.71
N LEU A 12 7.42 -8.53 6.85
CA LEU A 12 8.51 -7.81 7.52
C LEU A 12 9.89 -8.22 7.00
N VAL A 13 10.00 -9.21 6.13
CA VAL A 13 11.30 -9.71 5.66
C VAL A 13 11.85 -8.78 4.58
N SER A 14 13.07 -8.27 4.79
CA SER A 14 13.80 -7.48 3.78
C SER A 14 15.30 -7.73 3.81
N THR A 15 16.00 -7.21 2.79
CA THR A 15 17.46 -7.20 2.73
C THR A 15 17.92 -5.76 2.47
N PRO A 16 18.55 -5.07 3.45
CA PRO A 16 18.88 -5.53 4.80
C PRO A 16 17.64 -5.74 5.70
N ALA A 17 17.75 -6.61 6.70
CA ALA A 17 16.63 -7.00 7.58
C ALA A 17 16.05 -5.83 8.39
N ALA A 18 16.89 -4.87 8.77
CA ALA A 18 16.48 -3.69 9.53
C ALA A 18 15.46 -2.79 8.77
N GLY A 19 15.29 -2.98 7.46
CA GLY A 19 14.32 -2.23 6.65
C GLY A 19 12.86 -2.67 6.84
N CYS A 20 12.61 -3.87 7.36
CA CYS A 20 11.29 -4.46 7.57
C CYS A 20 10.34 -4.42 6.35
N ASN A 21 10.90 -4.35 5.13
CA ASN A 21 10.18 -4.08 3.88
C ASN A 21 9.18 -2.91 3.98
N TYR A 22 9.51 -1.90 4.79
CA TYR A 22 8.62 -0.81 5.12
C TYR A 22 8.85 0.38 4.18
N HIS A 23 7.77 0.85 3.56
CA HIS A 23 7.82 1.97 2.64
C HIS A 23 6.78 3.04 3.01
N VAL A 24 7.17 4.30 2.82
CA VAL A 24 6.31 5.46 3.11
C VAL A 24 6.23 6.33 1.87
N TYR A 25 5.02 6.73 1.52
CA TYR A 25 4.74 7.53 0.33
C TYR A 25 3.92 8.77 0.67
N LEU A 26 4.18 9.86 -0.04
CA LEU A 26 3.37 11.07 -0.06
C LEU A 26 2.57 11.13 -1.35
N VAL A 27 1.27 11.42 -1.27
CA VAL A 27 0.44 11.70 -2.44
C VAL A 27 0.77 13.12 -2.93
N THR A 28 1.40 13.22 -4.09
CA THR A 28 1.78 14.50 -4.72
C THR A 28 0.75 14.98 -5.74
N ARG A 29 -0.07 14.07 -6.26
CA ARG A 29 -1.17 14.35 -7.19
C ARG A 29 -2.39 13.50 -6.81
N PRO A 30 -3.60 14.08 -6.71
CA PRO A 30 -4.80 13.31 -6.34
C PRO A 30 -5.14 12.20 -7.34
N PHE A 31 -5.59 11.06 -6.83
CA PHE A 31 -6.16 9.95 -7.60
C PHE A 31 -7.16 9.17 -6.74
N ARG A 32 -8.01 8.36 -7.39
CA ARG A 32 -9.04 7.57 -6.69
C ARG A 32 -8.52 6.17 -6.36
N VAL A 33 -9.02 5.64 -5.24
CA VAL A 33 -8.76 4.29 -4.73
C VAL A 33 -10.04 3.75 -4.11
N ASP A 34 -10.15 2.43 -4.02
CA ASP A 34 -11.17 1.82 -3.17
C ASP A 34 -10.64 1.82 -1.72
N ALA A 35 -11.40 2.41 -0.79
CA ALA A 35 -11.03 2.53 0.61
C ALA A 35 -12.01 1.75 1.50
N GLY A 36 -11.50 1.00 2.47
CA GLY A 36 -12.36 0.22 3.35
C GLY A 36 -11.63 -0.40 4.54
N PRO A 37 -12.38 -0.90 5.55
CA PRO A 37 -11.80 -1.51 6.73
C PRO A 37 -11.13 -2.85 6.39
N ILE A 38 -10.05 -3.16 7.10
CA ILE A 38 -9.32 -4.42 7.02
C ILE A 38 -9.99 -5.44 7.94
N ALA A 39 -10.39 -6.59 7.41
CA ALA A 39 -10.92 -7.68 8.23
C ALA A 39 -9.83 -8.32 9.13
N PRO A 40 -10.18 -8.92 10.28
CA PRO A 40 -9.23 -9.70 11.08
C PRO A 40 -8.66 -10.87 10.28
N TRP A 41 -7.34 -11.09 10.33
CA TRP A 41 -6.68 -12.26 9.72
C TRP A 41 -5.28 -12.48 10.32
N PHE A 42 -4.64 -13.62 10.01
CA PHE A 42 -3.30 -13.98 10.49
C PHE A 42 -3.08 -13.78 12.00
N HIS A 43 -4.08 -14.15 12.82
CA HIS A 43 -4.09 -13.95 14.27
C HIS A 43 -3.90 -12.47 14.71
N GLN A 44 -4.37 -11.55 13.88
CA GLN A 44 -4.35 -10.11 14.14
C GLN A 44 -5.76 -9.52 14.04
N LEU A 45 -5.96 -8.41 14.74
CA LEU A 45 -7.26 -7.79 14.92
C LEU A 45 -7.81 -7.14 13.65
N GLY A 46 -6.94 -6.69 12.74
CA GLY A 46 -7.38 -5.87 11.60
C GLY A 46 -7.95 -4.53 12.07
N GLY A 47 -9.00 -4.05 11.40
CA GLY A 47 -9.70 -2.80 11.72
C GLY A 47 -8.99 -1.53 11.25
N GLY A 48 -7.81 -1.64 10.64
CA GLY A 48 -7.19 -0.52 9.94
C GLY A 48 -7.96 -0.14 8.66
N LEU A 49 -7.65 1.02 8.09
CA LEU A 49 -8.14 1.42 6.77
C LEU A 49 -7.13 0.99 5.70
N GLN A 50 -7.58 0.26 4.69
CA GLN A 50 -6.78 -0.07 3.50
C GLN A 50 -7.24 0.72 2.29
N TYR A 51 -6.30 0.90 1.36
CA TYR A 51 -6.53 1.51 0.05
C TYR A 51 -6.11 0.52 -1.03
N GLN A 52 -7.07 0.06 -1.82
CA GLN A 52 -6.82 -0.84 -2.93
C GLN A 52 -6.65 -0.04 -4.22
N LEU A 53 -5.54 -0.29 -4.91
CA LEU A 53 -5.26 0.30 -6.21
C LEU A 53 -6.04 -0.43 -7.31
N ARG A 54 -6.65 0.34 -8.20
CA ARG A 54 -7.34 -0.14 -9.38
C ARG A 54 -7.06 0.77 -10.58
N GLY A 55 -6.74 0.17 -11.73
CA GLY A 55 -6.38 0.91 -12.94
C GLY A 55 -7.51 1.79 -13.48
N ASP A 56 -8.75 1.28 -13.46
CA ASP A 56 -9.94 1.98 -13.97
C ASP A 56 -10.30 3.25 -13.18
N LEU A 57 -9.74 3.41 -11.98
CA LEU A 57 -9.93 4.61 -11.15
C LEU A 57 -8.90 5.71 -11.40
N VAL A 58 -7.84 5.44 -12.18
CA VAL A 58 -6.72 6.36 -12.40
C VAL A 58 -6.53 6.59 -13.90
N PRO A 59 -6.76 7.80 -14.43
CA PRO A 59 -6.63 8.08 -15.85
C PRO A 59 -5.26 7.69 -16.42
N GLY A 60 -5.25 6.87 -17.46
CA GLY A 60 -4.03 6.41 -18.14
C GLY A 60 -3.27 5.30 -17.42
N ALA A 61 -3.77 4.80 -16.29
CA ALA A 61 -3.15 3.68 -15.58
C ALA A 61 -3.38 2.33 -16.30
N PRO A 62 -2.46 1.37 -16.14
CA PRO A 62 -2.69 0.00 -16.58
C PRO A 62 -3.79 -0.66 -15.75
N GLU A 63 -4.44 -1.68 -16.31
CA GLU A 63 -5.47 -2.47 -15.61
C GLU A 63 -4.97 -2.95 -14.23
N ARG A 64 -3.74 -3.51 -14.20
CA ARG A 64 -3.05 -3.88 -12.96
C ARG A 64 -2.16 -2.73 -12.45
N LEU A 65 -2.80 -1.72 -11.88
CA LEU A 65 -2.12 -0.62 -11.19
C LEU A 65 -1.32 -1.10 -9.98
N ASN A 66 -0.11 -0.58 -9.81
CA ASN A 66 0.75 -0.86 -8.66
C ASN A 66 1.44 0.44 -8.17
N VAL A 67 2.14 0.33 -7.04
CA VAL A 67 2.82 1.47 -6.42
C VAL A 67 3.96 2.01 -7.29
N LEU A 68 4.68 1.15 -8.01
CA LEU A 68 5.79 1.57 -8.89
C LEU A 68 5.30 2.50 -10.00
N TRP A 69 4.21 2.13 -10.68
CA TRP A 69 3.62 2.98 -11.73
C TRP A 69 3.22 4.36 -11.19
N LEU A 70 2.66 4.43 -9.98
CA LEU A 70 2.29 5.70 -9.35
C LEU A 70 3.52 6.57 -9.03
N LEU A 71 4.66 5.98 -8.67
CA LEU A 71 5.91 6.71 -8.49
C LEU A 71 6.42 7.25 -9.84
N ASP A 72 6.49 6.38 -10.85
CA ASP A 72 7.02 6.71 -12.18
C ASP A 72 6.19 7.80 -12.89
N ASN A 73 4.90 7.91 -12.55
CA ASN A 73 3.97 8.88 -13.13
C ASN A 73 3.68 10.08 -12.19
N GLY A 74 4.45 10.24 -11.11
CA GLY A 74 4.41 11.43 -10.23
C GLY A 74 3.15 11.56 -9.38
N TYR A 75 2.41 10.48 -9.17
CA TYR A 75 1.27 10.43 -8.23
C TYR A 75 1.72 10.24 -6.78
N LEU A 76 2.80 9.49 -6.60
CA LEU A 76 3.42 9.26 -5.31
C LEU A 76 4.88 9.74 -5.32
N GLN A 77 5.34 10.19 -4.16
CA GLN A 77 6.74 10.39 -3.86
C GLN A 77 7.15 9.47 -2.70
N ARG A 78 8.28 8.77 -2.85
CA ARG A 78 8.83 7.97 -1.75
C ARG A 78 9.47 8.87 -0.69
N LEU A 79 9.12 8.64 0.57
CA LEU A 79 9.74 9.29 1.73
C LEU A 79 10.74 8.36 2.43
N ARG A 80 10.48 7.04 2.42
CA ARG A 80 11.35 5.99 2.98
C ARG A 80 11.13 4.66 2.28
#